data_AF-A0AA35THY8-F1
#
_entry.id   AF-A0AA35THY8-F1
#
_cell.length_a   1.000
_cell.length_b   1.000
_cell.length_c   1.000
_cell.angle_alpha   90.00
_cell.angle_beta   90.00
_cell.angle_gamma   90.00
#
_symmetry.space_group_name_H-M   'P 1'
#
loop_
_entity.id
_entity.type
_entity.pdbx_description
1 polymer ?
#
loop_
_entity_poly.entity_id
_entity_poly.type
_entity_poly.pdbx_seq_one_letter_code
_entity_poly.pdbx_strand_id
1 'polypeptide(L)'
;MLMDGLEFSLGDYTLNMGATITLKEHPDLKTRELVYKNIYSSRGAPGFGVMQTLMMPMSQLAFNSYTKVQVENVTLDVNIEDKRRTASIQSLRMDKLRYRPGDTVEVEITLQPYFETPIVQTGTITIPKDVPEGVVTLLATNANFHESWQRNRAPLNFATKHQPISRIVGKRGENNSEIIMELFVLNRDSLFRVKNSHICRLQSCPS
;
A
#
# COMPACT_ATOMS: atom_id res chain seq x y z
N MET A 1 -12.70 29.02 15.70
CA MET A 1 -13.50 28.16 14.79
C MET A 1 -13.02 28.19 13.34
N LEU A 2 -12.98 29.35 12.63
CA LEU A 2 -12.43 29.39 11.26
C LEU A 2 -10.90 29.27 11.21
N MET A 3 -10.18 29.84 12.19
CA MET A 3 -8.72 29.71 12.33
C MET A 3 -8.31 28.26 12.63
N ASP A 4 -8.98 27.59 13.57
CA ASP A 4 -8.68 26.20 13.96
C ASP A 4 -8.87 25.21 12.79
N GLY A 5 -9.88 25.43 11.94
CA GLY A 5 -10.09 24.63 10.72
C GLY A 5 -9.02 24.85 9.64
N LEU A 6 -8.43 26.05 9.59
CA LEU A 6 -7.31 26.37 8.69
C LEU A 6 -6.00 25.79 9.22
N GLU A 7 -5.74 25.84 10.54
CA GLU A 7 -4.58 25.18 11.17
C GLU A 7 -4.60 23.66 10.97
N PHE A 8 -5.77 23.03 11.11
CA PHE A 8 -5.96 21.60 10.83
C PHE A 8 -5.70 21.21 9.37
N SER A 9 -5.94 22.13 8.43
CA SER A 9 -5.72 21.94 6.99
C SER A 9 -4.27 22.19 6.58
N LEU A 10 -3.62 23.16 7.22
CA LEU A 10 -2.33 23.69 6.78
C LEU A 10 -1.12 23.15 7.56
N GLY A 11 -1.34 22.55 8.74
CA GLY A 11 -0.31 21.91 9.57
C GLY A 11 0.15 20.54 9.05
N ASP A 12 1.27 20.08 9.62
CA ASP A 12 1.90 18.79 9.30
C ASP A 12 1.42 17.73 10.30
N TYR A 13 0.37 16.99 9.92
CA TYR A 13 -0.24 15.98 10.79
C TYR A 13 0.13 14.56 10.37
N THR A 14 0.16 13.67 11.36
CA THR A 14 0.12 12.22 11.15
C THR A 14 -1.19 11.67 11.68
N LEU A 15 -1.88 10.87 10.87
CA LEU A 15 -3.10 10.19 11.25
C LEU A 15 -2.89 8.69 11.24
N ASN A 16 -3.12 8.07 12.37
CA ASN A 16 -3.31 6.63 12.49
C ASN A 16 -4.81 6.35 12.38
N MET A 17 -5.20 5.69 11.29
CA MET A 17 -6.58 5.47 10.92
C MET A 17 -6.90 3.97 11.01
N GLY A 18 -7.97 3.64 11.72
CA GLY A 18 -8.61 2.32 11.70
C GLY A 18 -10.06 2.46 11.24
N ALA A 19 -10.51 1.66 10.28
CA ALA A 19 -11.92 1.59 9.92
C ALA A 19 -12.36 0.13 9.85
N THR A 20 -13.52 -0.17 10.43
CA THR A 20 -14.19 -1.46 10.29
C THR A 20 -15.56 -1.23 9.69
N ILE A 21 -15.77 -1.75 8.48
CA ILE A 21 -17.06 -1.73 7.79
C ILE A 21 -17.68 -3.12 7.94
N THR A 22 -18.81 -3.19 8.63
CA THR A 22 -19.59 -4.42 8.79
C THR A 22 -20.69 -4.44 7.75
N LEU A 23 -20.75 -5.52 6.97
CA LEU A 23 -21.77 -5.77 5.96
C LEU A 23 -22.87 -6.67 6.55
N LYS A 24 -24.09 -6.45 6.09
CA LYS A 24 -25.19 -7.40 6.31
C LYS A 24 -24.86 -8.75 5.67
N GLU A 25 -25.45 -9.81 6.19
CA GLU A 25 -25.31 -11.15 5.65
C GLU A 25 -25.71 -11.20 4.17
N HIS A 26 -24.88 -11.86 3.38
CA HIS A 26 -25.09 -12.06 1.95
C HIS A 26 -24.44 -13.38 1.51
N PRO A 27 -25.10 -14.23 0.69
CA PRO A 27 -24.57 -15.54 0.30
C PRO A 27 -23.17 -15.51 -0.35
N ASP A 28 -22.88 -14.45 -1.10
CA ASP A 28 -21.60 -14.27 -1.79
C ASP A 28 -20.45 -13.74 -0.90
N LEU A 29 -20.72 -13.43 0.38
CA LEU A 29 -19.73 -12.90 1.31
C LEU A 29 -19.09 -14.03 2.14
N LYS A 30 -17.77 -14.14 2.06
CA LYS A 30 -16.98 -15.02 2.94
C LYS A 30 -16.70 -14.41 4.31
N THR A 31 -16.73 -13.08 4.40
CA THR A 31 -16.60 -12.31 5.64
C THR A 31 -17.53 -11.12 5.57
N ARG A 32 -18.06 -10.72 6.73
CA ARG A 32 -18.89 -9.53 6.89
C ARG A 32 -18.07 -8.31 7.27
N GLU A 33 -16.87 -8.49 7.80
CA GLU A 33 -16.04 -7.39 8.29
C GLU A 33 -14.93 -7.05 7.29
N LEU A 34 -14.87 -5.76 6.96
CA LEU A 34 -13.78 -5.15 6.20
C LEU A 34 -12.99 -4.27 7.13
N VAL A 35 -11.75 -4.64 7.39
CA VAL A 35 -10.86 -3.91 8.30
C VAL A 35 -9.78 -3.20 7.49
N TYR A 36 -9.73 -1.88 7.63
CA TYR A 36 -8.73 -1.00 7.03
C TYR A 36 -7.91 -0.37 8.14
N LYS A 37 -6.58 -0.47 8.06
CA LYS A 37 -5.66 0.20 8.98
C LYS A 37 -4.53 0.82 8.19
N ASN A 38 -4.32 2.12 8.36
CA ASN A 38 -3.27 2.81 7.64
C ASN A 38 -2.82 4.08 8.38
N ILE A 39 -1.62 4.55 8.05
CA ILE A 39 -1.04 5.79 8.54
C ILE A 39 -0.91 6.80 7.39
N TYR A 40 -1.24 8.06 7.63
CA TYR A 40 -1.10 9.12 6.64
C TYR A 40 -0.37 10.30 7.26
N SER A 41 0.69 10.77 6.62
CA SER A 41 1.46 11.90 7.13
C SER A 41 1.81 12.87 6.01
N SER A 42 1.22 14.06 6.06
CA SER A 42 1.41 15.15 5.11
C SER A 42 0.61 16.38 5.54
N ARG A 43 0.91 17.52 4.90
CA ARG A 43 -0.03 18.64 4.84
C ARG A 43 -1.35 18.18 4.23
N GLY A 44 -2.49 18.52 4.85
CA GLY A 44 -3.81 18.03 4.43
C GLY A 44 -4.06 16.53 4.62
N ALA A 45 -3.18 15.81 5.34
CA ALA A 45 -3.34 14.40 5.64
C ALA A 45 -4.69 14.02 6.26
N PRO A 46 -5.35 14.86 7.11
CA PRO A 46 -6.60 14.44 7.71
C PRO A 46 -7.71 14.13 6.71
N GLY A 47 -7.94 15.03 5.74
CA GLY A 47 -8.96 14.82 4.71
C GLY A 47 -8.61 13.65 3.79
N PHE A 48 -7.34 13.54 3.40
CA PHE A 48 -6.87 12.46 2.52
C PHE A 48 -6.98 11.08 3.20
N GLY A 49 -6.57 10.96 4.46
CA GLY A 49 -6.61 9.70 5.21
C GLY A 49 -8.03 9.17 5.40
N VAL A 50 -8.99 10.05 5.73
CA VAL A 50 -10.41 9.70 5.82
C VAL A 50 -10.96 9.26 4.46
N MET A 51 -10.64 10.01 3.41
CA MET A 51 -11.07 9.70 2.04
C MET A 51 -10.60 8.29 1.62
N GLN A 52 -9.32 7.98 1.83
CA GLN A 52 -8.73 6.68 1.44
C GLN A 52 -9.22 5.52 2.31
N THR A 53 -9.30 5.71 3.63
CA THR A 53 -9.57 4.61 4.57
C THR A 53 -11.05 4.26 4.68
N LEU A 54 -11.95 5.21 4.41
CA LEU A 54 -13.39 5.01 4.56
C LEU A 54 -14.20 5.36 3.30
N MET A 55 -14.06 6.58 2.78
CA MET A 55 -14.96 7.05 1.70
C MET A 55 -14.78 6.25 0.40
N MET A 56 -13.54 5.95 0.01
CA MET A 56 -13.26 5.16 -1.20
C MET A 56 -13.81 3.72 -1.08
N PRO A 57 -13.51 2.95 -0.02
CA PRO A 57 -14.16 1.65 0.20
C PRO A 57 -15.70 1.71 0.19
N MET A 58 -16.30 2.68 0.89
CA MET A 58 -17.75 2.86 0.89
C MET A 58 -18.31 3.12 -0.51
N SER A 59 -17.64 3.96 -1.31
CA SER A 59 -18.03 4.20 -2.70
C SER A 59 -17.93 2.95 -3.57
N GLN A 60 -16.90 2.13 -3.37
CA GLN A 60 -16.72 0.87 -4.11
C GLN A 60 -17.82 -0.13 -3.78
N LEU A 61 -18.27 -0.19 -2.53
CA LEU A 61 -19.40 -1.03 -2.11
C LEU A 61 -20.72 -0.50 -2.68
N ALA A 62 -20.95 0.81 -2.60
CA ALA A 62 -22.20 1.45 -3.05
C ALA A 62 -22.39 1.39 -4.57
N PHE A 63 -21.31 1.54 -5.34
CA PHE A 63 -21.33 1.52 -6.80
C PHE A 63 -20.94 0.16 -7.39
N ASN A 64 -20.91 -0.91 -6.60
CA ASN A 64 -20.69 -2.25 -7.13
C ASN A 64 -21.91 -2.75 -7.90
N SER A 65 -21.77 -2.91 -9.22
CA SER A 65 -22.82 -3.41 -10.10
C SER A 65 -23.00 -4.94 -10.06
N TYR A 66 -22.07 -5.70 -9.46
CA TYR A 66 -22.09 -7.17 -9.50
C TYR A 66 -22.87 -7.78 -8.33
N THR A 67 -22.57 -7.34 -7.11
CA THR A 67 -23.24 -7.81 -5.90
C THR A 67 -23.60 -6.61 -5.04
N LYS A 68 -24.90 -6.36 -4.86
CA LYS A 68 -25.39 -5.30 -3.97
C LYS A 68 -25.29 -5.77 -2.53
N VAL A 69 -24.34 -5.23 -1.78
CA VAL A 69 -24.23 -5.45 -0.34
C VAL A 69 -24.76 -4.25 0.43
N GLN A 70 -25.34 -4.49 1.60
CA GLN A 70 -25.77 -3.43 2.51
C GLN A 70 -24.76 -3.29 3.64
N VAL A 71 -24.40 -2.06 3.96
CA VAL A 71 -23.59 -1.75 5.13
C VAL A 71 -24.49 -1.78 6.36
N GLU A 72 -24.08 -2.51 7.38
CA GLU A 72 -24.76 -2.65 8.67
C GLU A 72 -24.21 -1.65 9.68
N ASN A 73 -22.88 -1.58 9.80
CA ASN A 73 -22.21 -0.70 10.75
C ASN A 73 -20.87 -0.21 10.18
N VAL A 74 -20.43 0.97 10.62
CA VAL A 74 -19.11 1.52 10.34
C VAL A 74 -18.52 2.04 11.64
N THR A 75 -17.36 1.52 12.01
CA THR A 75 -16.55 2.05 13.11
C THR A 75 -15.31 2.70 12.53
N LEU A 76 -15.01 3.92 12.98
CA LEU A 76 -13.83 4.69 12.57
C LEU A 76 -13.06 5.15 13.81
N ASP A 77 -11.82 4.70 13.91
CA ASP A 77 -10.85 5.07 14.92
C ASP A 77 -9.82 6.01 14.29
N VAL A 78 -9.71 7.23 14.82
CA VAL A 78 -8.77 8.24 14.32
C VAL A 78 -7.90 8.72 15.46
N ASN A 79 -6.58 8.52 15.35
CA ASN A 79 -5.60 9.13 16.23
C ASN A 79 -4.76 10.13 15.43
N ILE A 80 -4.72 11.39 15.87
CA ILE A 80 -4.05 12.49 15.18
C ILE A 80 -2.87 12.95 16.03
N GLU A 81 -1.71 13.05 15.40
CA GLU A 81 -0.49 13.57 15.99
C GLU A 81 -0.08 14.84 15.22
N ASP A 82 0.19 15.92 15.94
CA ASP A 82 0.71 17.19 15.39
C ASP A 82 2.23 17.10 15.16
N LYS A 83 2.64 16.08 14.42
CA LYS A 83 4.02 15.83 13.98
C LYS A 83 3.98 15.10 12.65
N ARG A 84 4.84 15.48 11.73
CA ARG A 84 5.09 14.71 10.51
C ARG A 84 5.92 13.46 10.80
N ARG A 85 5.37 12.28 10.48
CA ARG A 85 6.05 10.98 10.48
C ARG A 85 6.14 10.44 9.06
N THR A 86 7.06 11.00 8.29
CA THR A 86 7.39 10.51 6.94
C THR A 86 8.85 10.15 6.87
N ALA A 87 9.18 9.11 6.11
CA ALA A 87 10.55 8.80 5.73
C ALA A 87 10.67 8.66 4.21
N SER A 88 11.80 9.07 3.66
CA SER A 88 12.15 8.81 2.26
C SER A 88 13.17 7.68 2.17
N ILE A 89 13.06 6.86 1.13
CA ILE A 89 14.09 5.87 0.80
C ILE A 89 15.27 6.62 0.16
N GLN A 90 16.42 6.63 0.83
CA GLN A 90 17.65 7.27 0.32
C GLN A 90 18.45 6.35 -0.59
N SER A 91 18.59 5.08 -0.21
CA SER A 91 19.39 4.12 -0.97
C SER A 91 18.98 2.68 -0.72
N LEU A 92 19.24 1.84 -1.72
CA LEU A 92 19.20 0.38 -1.64
C LEU A 92 20.62 -0.15 -1.85
N ARG A 93 21.06 -1.08 -1.00
CA ARG A 93 22.32 -1.80 -1.17
C ARG A 93 22.05 -3.30 -1.16
N MET A 94 22.76 -4.01 -2.01
CA MET A 94 22.69 -5.47 -2.12
C MET A 94 24.09 -6.04 -1.91
N ASP A 95 24.19 -7.27 -1.41
CA ASP A 95 25.47 -7.95 -1.17
C ASP A 95 26.24 -8.22 -2.48
N LYS A 96 25.51 -8.52 -3.56
CA LYS A 96 26.08 -8.71 -4.91
C LYS A 96 25.16 -8.18 -6.01
N LEU A 97 25.70 -8.09 -7.23
CA LEU A 97 24.97 -7.64 -8.43
C LEU A 97 24.61 -8.76 -9.40
N ARG A 98 25.07 -10.00 -9.14
CA ARG A 98 24.77 -11.17 -9.97
C ARG A 98 24.27 -12.30 -9.08
N TYR A 99 23.10 -12.83 -9.44
CA TYR A 99 22.41 -13.89 -8.72
C TYR A 99 21.98 -14.98 -9.68
N ARG A 100 21.74 -16.17 -9.13
CA ARG A 100 21.11 -17.28 -9.84
C ARG A 100 19.62 -17.34 -9.52
N PRO A 101 18.79 -17.89 -10.41
CA PRO A 101 17.40 -18.22 -10.07
C PRO A 101 17.33 -19.06 -8.78
N GLY A 102 16.48 -18.65 -7.84
CA GLY A 102 16.39 -19.27 -6.51
C GLY A 102 17.30 -18.68 -5.44
N ASP A 103 18.26 -17.81 -5.78
CA ASP A 103 19.07 -17.12 -4.78
C ASP A 103 18.21 -16.16 -3.94
N THR A 104 18.58 -16.01 -2.67
CA THR A 104 18.06 -14.95 -1.80
C THR A 104 18.92 -13.70 -1.96
N VAL A 105 18.28 -12.57 -2.20
CA VAL A 105 18.88 -11.24 -2.23
C VAL A 105 18.70 -10.62 -0.85
N GLU A 106 19.80 -10.22 -0.21
CA GLU A 106 19.77 -9.38 0.98
C GLU A 106 19.81 -7.91 0.56
N VAL A 107 18.90 -7.11 1.11
CA VAL A 107 18.72 -5.71 0.74
C VAL A 107 18.80 -4.85 2.00
N GLU A 108 19.80 -3.97 2.05
CA GLU A 108 19.85 -2.86 3.00
C GLU A 108 19.14 -1.64 2.42
N ILE A 109 18.18 -1.11 3.17
CA ILE A 109 17.37 0.03 2.81
C ILE A 109 17.65 1.15 3.81
N THR A 110 18.27 2.23 3.33
CA THR A 110 18.49 3.43 4.14
C THR A 110 17.28 4.33 4.01
N LEU A 111 16.63 4.60 5.13
CA LEU A 111 15.52 5.54 5.22
C LEU A 111 15.98 6.81 5.92
N GLN A 112 15.46 7.94 5.45
CA GLN A 112 15.64 9.24 6.08
C GLN A 112 14.29 9.70 6.61
N PRO A 113 14.02 9.50 7.92
CA PRO A 113 12.86 10.09 8.54
C PRO A 113 13.02 11.61 8.59
N TYR A 114 11.89 12.31 8.59
CA TYR A 114 11.83 13.76 8.55
C TYR A 114 12.45 14.37 9.82
N PHE A 115 13.51 15.17 9.65
CA PHE A 115 14.29 15.78 10.74
C PHE A 115 14.88 14.82 11.78
N GLU A 116 15.12 13.55 11.40
CA GLU A 116 15.74 12.56 12.28
C GLU A 116 17.00 11.98 11.61
N THR A 117 17.75 11.16 12.33
CA THR A 117 18.93 10.50 11.74
C THR A 117 18.50 9.39 10.78
N PRO A 118 19.27 9.13 9.71
CA PRO A 118 19.03 7.98 8.85
C PRO A 118 18.98 6.68 9.65
N ILE A 119 18.08 5.79 9.27
CA ILE A 119 17.94 4.44 9.82
C ILE A 119 18.16 3.42 8.69
N VAL A 120 18.72 2.27 9.03
CA VAL A 120 18.92 1.16 8.07
C VAL A 120 17.98 0.03 8.44
N GLN A 121 17.22 -0.45 7.45
CA GLN A 121 16.43 -1.67 7.56
C GLN A 121 16.96 -2.72 6.59
N THR A 122 16.96 -3.97 7.02
CA THR A 122 17.34 -5.10 6.19
C THR A 122 16.11 -5.89 5.79
N GLY A 123 16.11 -6.38 4.56
CA GLY A 123 15.09 -7.25 4.03
C GLY A 123 15.68 -8.32 3.15
N THR A 124 14.91 -9.39 2.94
CA THR A 124 15.29 -10.45 2.01
C THR A 124 14.21 -10.67 0.98
N ILE A 125 14.62 -10.99 -0.24
CA ILE A 125 13.70 -11.38 -1.31
C ILE A 125 14.32 -12.49 -2.15
N THR A 126 13.56 -13.54 -2.41
CA THR A 126 14.07 -14.69 -3.17
C THR A 126 13.76 -14.52 -4.65
N ILE A 127 14.78 -14.70 -5.49
CA ILE A 127 14.63 -14.68 -6.93
C ILE A 127 13.86 -15.93 -7.35
N PRO A 128 12.82 -15.80 -8.18
CA PRO A 128 12.04 -16.94 -8.64
C PRO A 128 12.91 -17.92 -9.44
N LYS A 129 12.63 -19.22 -9.31
CA LYS A 129 13.39 -20.25 -10.05
C LYS A 129 13.13 -20.22 -11.56
N ASP A 130 12.01 -19.67 -11.97
CA ASP A 130 11.54 -19.55 -13.36
C ASP A 130 11.87 -18.19 -13.98
N VAL A 131 12.69 -17.35 -13.32
CA VAL A 131 13.12 -16.08 -13.91
C VAL A 131 14.00 -16.34 -15.14
N PRO A 132 13.76 -15.67 -16.27
CA PRO A 132 14.64 -15.78 -17.43
C PRO A 132 16.01 -15.14 -17.14
N GLU A 133 17.02 -15.56 -17.90
CA GLU A 133 18.33 -14.90 -17.87
C GLU A 133 18.22 -13.44 -18.33
N GLY A 134 18.85 -12.52 -17.59
CA GLY A 134 18.89 -11.11 -17.95
C GLY A 134 18.85 -10.17 -16.74
N VAL A 135 18.42 -8.94 -17.00
CA VAL A 135 18.29 -7.90 -15.97
C VAL A 135 16.97 -8.06 -15.24
N VAL A 136 17.06 -8.27 -13.93
CA VAL A 136 15.92 -8.24 -12.99
C VAL A 136 15.97 -6.92 -12.24
N THR A 137 14.84 -6.22 -12.17
CA THR A 137 14.71 -4.97 -11.43
C THR A 137 14.17 -5.27 -10.04
N LEU A 138 14.83 -4.74 -9.01
CA LEU A 138 14.31 -4.65 -7.65
C LEU A 138 13.71 -3.26 -7.44
N LEU A 139 12.44 -3.20 -7.07
CA LEU A 139 11.74 -2.00 -6.65
C LEU A 139 11.48 -2.08 -5.15
N ALA A 140 11.89 -1.06 -4.40
CA ALA A 140 11.49 -0.87 -3.01
C ALA A 140 10.67 0.41 -2.91
N THR A 141 9.48 0.34 -2.33
CA THR A 141 8.54 1.45 -2.35
C THR A 141 7.52 1.37 -1.22
N ASN A 142 6.70 2.42 -1.07
CA ASN A 142 5.57 2.43 -0.15
C ASN A 142 4.30 1.85 -0.81
N ALA A 143 3.28 1.61 0.01
CA ALA A 143 1.97 1.10 -0.42
C ALA A 143 1.32 1.95 -1.54
N ASN A 144 1.24 3.27 -1.39
CA ASN A 144 0.57 4.14 -2.37
C ASN A 144 1.22 4.10 -3.76
N PHE A 145 2.55 4.13 -3.82
CA PHE A 145 3.29 4.04 -5.07
C PHE A 145 3.20 2.63 -5.64
N HIS A 146 3.32 1.57 -4.81
CA HIS A 146 3.15 0.20 -5.27
C HIS A 146 1.74 -0.02 -5.85
N GLU A 147 0.68 0.45 -5.20
CA GLU A 147 -0.68 0.33 -5.71
C GLU A 147 -0.85 1.08 -7.05
N SER A 148 -0.30 2.29 -7.15
CA SER A 148 -0.32 3.07 -8.40
C SER A 148 0.47 2.38 -9.51
N TRP A 149 1.63 1.81 -9.17
CA TRP A 149 2.45 1.00 -10.05
C TRP A 149 1.66 -0.21 -10.57
N GLN A 150 0.98 -0.95 -9.69
CA GLN A 150 0.15 -2.10 -10.06
C GLN A 150 -1.05 -1.72 -10.94
N ARG A 151 -1.72 -0.59 -10.63
CA ARG A 151 -2.81 -0.05 -11.46
C ARG A 151 -2.37 0.29 -12.87
N ASN A 152 -1.21 0.91 -13.02
CA ASN A 152 -0.69 1.32 -14.32
C ASN A 152 -0.27 0.13 -15.20
N ARG A 153 0.33 -0.92 -14.60
CA ARG A 153 0.79 -2.11 -15.36
C ARG A 153 -0.31 -3.14 -15.63
N ALA A 154 -1.35 -3.19 -14.80
CA ALA A 154 -2.42 -4.17 -14.93
C ALA A 154 -3.81 -3.52 -14.75
N PRO A 155 -4.18 -2.50 -15.55
CA PRO A 155 -5.40 -1.71 -15.32
C PRO A 155 -6.67 -2.57 -15.31
N LEU A 156 -6.71 -3.66 -16.09
CA LEU A 156 -7.84 -4.59 -16.12
C LEU A 156 -8.05 -5.31 -14.77
N ASN A 157 -6.99 -5.54 -13.98
CA ASN A 157 -7.07 -6.11 -12.63
C ASN A 157 -7.59 -5.11 -11.58
N PHE A 158 -7.82 -3.85 -11.96
CA PHE A 158 -8.32 -2.79 -11.08
C PHE A 158 -9.57 -2.10 -11.64
N ALA A 159 -10.08 -2.52 -12.80
CA ALA A 159 -11.36 -2.07 -13.33
C ALA A 159 -12.50 -2.57 -12.41
N THR A 160 -13.04 -1.67 -11.59
CA THR A 160 -14.05 -1.97 -10.56
C THR A 160 -15.39 -2.45 -11.12
N LYS A 161 -15.71 -2.16 -12.39
CA LYS A 161 -16.99 -2.50 -13.02
C LYS A 161 -17.23 -4.01 -13.21
N HIS A 162 -16.20 -4.85 -13.06
CA HIS A 162 -16.29 -6.28 -13.38
C HIS A 162 -15.70 -7.20 -12.30
N GLN A 163 -15.57 -6.76 -11.04
CA GLN A 163 -14.99 -7.60 -9.98
C GLN A 163 -16.04 -8.09 -8.99
N PRO A 164 -16.04 -9.39 -8.64
CA PRO A 164 -16.91 -9.90 -7.59
C PRO A 164 -16.56 -9.27 -6.25
N ILE A 165 -17.57 -9.03 -5.41
CA ILE A 165 -17.40 -8.38 -4.10
C ILE A 165 -16.39 -9.12 -3.21
N SER A 166 -16.29 -10.45 -3.33
CA SER A 166 -15.32 -11.27 -2.61
C SER A 166 -13.86 -10.84 -2.84
N ARG A 167 -13.54 -10.26 -4.00
CA ARG A 167 -12.21 -9.72 -4.32
C ARG A 167 -11.97 -8.35 -3.70
N ILE A 168 -13.01 -7.53 -3.57
CA ILE A 168 -12.96 -6.23 -2.86
C ILE A 168 -12.76 -6.50 -1.36
N VAL A 169 -13.55 -7.42 -0.83
CA VAL A 169 -13.57 -7.82 0.58
C VAL A 169 -12.25 -8.48 1.02
N GLY A 170 -11.60 -9.24 0.12
CA GLY A 170 -10.32 -9.91 0.40
C GLY A 170 -9.07 -9.03 0.23
N LYS A 171 -9.19 -7.84 -0.37
CA LYS A 171 -8.06 -6.92 -0.52
C LYS A 171 -7.84 -6.18 0.80
N ARG A 172 -6.98 -6.73 1.66
CA ARG A 172 -6.33 -5.92 2.70
C ARG A 172 -5.50 -4.85 1.99
N GLY A 173 -5.80 -3.58 2.24
CA GLY A 173 -5.01 -2.46 1.73
C GLY A 173 -3.57 -2.57 2.23
N GLU A 174 -2.62 -2.19 1.39
CA GLU A 174 -1.22 -2.13 1.78
C GLU A 174 -1.01 -0.96 2.75
N ASN A 175 -0.29 -1.20 3.85
CA ASN A 175 -0.11 -0.19 4.89
C ASN A 175 1.06 0.73 4.51
N ASN A 176 0.88 2.04 4.69
CA ASN A 176 1.92 3.04 4.45
C ASN A 176 3.08 2.94 5.46
N SER A 177 2.96 2.13 6.51
CA SER A 177 4.05 1.78 7.42
C SER A 177 4.88 0.57 6.94
N GLU A 178 4.73 0.11 5.70
CA GLU A 178 5.50 -1.02 5.17
C GLU A 178 6.33 -0.58 3.95
N ILE A 179 7.53 -1.16 3.85
CA ILE A 179 8.31 -1.11 2.61
C ILE A 179 8.01 -2.38 1.83
N ILE A 180 7.58 -2.18 0.60
CA ILE A 180 7.24 -3.25 -0.32
C ILE A 180 8.40 -3.40 -1.28
N MET A 181 9.00 -4.59 -1.29
CA MET A 181 10.00 -4.97 -2.26
C MET A 181 9.37 -5.84 -3.34
N GLU A 182 9.53 -5.47 -4.61
CA GLU A 182 9.06 -6.24 -5.75
C GLU A 182 10.22 -6.51 -6.71
N LEU A 183 10.42 -7.78 -7.08
CA LEU A 183 11.28 -8.18 -8.20
C LEU A 183 10.44 -8.28 -9.47
N PHE A 184 10.96 -7.78 -10.59
CA PHE A 184 10.33 -7.96 -11.90
C PHE A 184 11.32 -7.91 -13.06
N VAL A 185 10.91 -8.52 -14.19
CA VAL A 185 11.62 -8.39 -15.47
C VAL A 185 10.85 -7.44 -16.38
N LEU A 186 11.52 -6.37 -16.84
CA LEU A 186 10.98 -5.45 -17.83
C LEU A 186 11.07 -6.06 -19.23
N ASN A 187 9.95 -6.07 -19.95
CA ASN A 187 9.97 -6.45 -21.35
C ASN A 187 10.42 -5.27 -22.24
N ARG A 188 11.43 -5.47 -23.09
CA ARG A 188 11.96 -4.42 -23.98
C ARG A 188 10.94 -3.88 -24.98
N ASP A 189 9.94 -4.69 -25.35
CA ASP A 189 8.94 -4.32 -26.36
C ASP A 189 7.77 -3.50 -25.82
N SER A 190 7.66 -3.32 -24.49
CA SER A 190 6.67 -2.42 -23.89
C SER A 190 7.05 -2.04 -22.47
N LEU A 191 7.22 -0.73 -22.22
CA LEU A 191 7.62 -0.16 -20.93
C LEU A 191 6.68 -0.52 -19.75
N PHE A 192 5.49 -1.05 -20.01
CA PHE A 192 4.48 -1.35 -19.00
C PHE A 192 4.19 -2.86 -18.79
N ARG A 193 4.82 -3.77 -19.55
CA ARG A 193 4.65 -5.22 -19.31
C ARG A 193 5.77 -5.77 -18.44
N VAL A 194 5.35 -6.25 -17.28
CA VAL A 194 6.19 -7.03 -16.36
C VAL A 194 5.92 -8.50 -16.54
N LYS A 195 6.99 -9.31 -16.64
CA LYS A 195 6.94 -10.77 -16.44
C LYS A 195 7.50 -11.14 -15.07
N ASN A 196 6.90 -12.16 -14.46
CA ASN A 196 7.34 -12.83 -13.24
C ASN A 196 7.63 -11.86 -12.07
N SER A 197 6.56 -11.37 -11.42
CA SER A 197 6.69 -10.47 -10.27
C SER A 197 6.54 -11.17 -8.93
N HIS A 198 7.47 -10.91 -8.01
CA HIS A 198 7.45 -11.44 -6.65
C HIS A 198 7.57 -10.32 -5.64
N ILE A 199 6.72 -10.35 -4.61
CA ILE A 199 6.55 -9.27 -3.63
C ILE A 199 6.94 -9.77 -2.23
N CYS A 200 7.76 -9.00 -1.52
CA CYS A 200 8.08 -9.15 -0.11
C CYS A 200 7.72 -7.84 0.62
N ARG A 201 7.35 -7.92 1.90
CA ARG A 201 7.00 -6.76 2.72
C ARG A 201 7.88 -6.70 3.96
N LEU A 202 8.43 -5.53 4.24
CA LEU A 202 9.17 -5.21 5.45
C LEU A 202 8.30 -4.30 6.30
N GLN A 203 8.15 -4.63 7.59
CA GLN A 203 7.55 -3.71 8.55
C GLN A 203 8.53 -2.57 8.80
N SER A 204 8.13 -1.32 8.50
CA SER A 204 8.96 -0.16 8.84
C SER A 204 8.89 0.14 10.34
N CYS A 205 9.95 0.78 10.84
CA CYS A 205 10.26 0.99 12.26
C CYS A 205 9.06 1.14 13.19
N PRO A 206 9.00 0.39 14.31
CA PRO A 206 8.24 0.82 15.46
C PRO A 206 8.83 2.16 15.95
N SER A 207 7.93 3.06 16.29
CA SER A 207 8.18 4.37 16.89
C SER A 207 9.08 4.33 18.11
#